data_AF-A0A524MQK6-F1
#
_entry.id   AF-A0A524MQK6-F1
#
_cell.length_a   1.000
_cell.length_b   1.000
_cell.length_c   1.000
_cell.angle_alpha   90.00
_cell.angle_beta   90.00
_cell.angle_gamma   90.00
#
_symmetry.space_group_name_H-M   'P 1'
#
loop_
_entity.id
_entity.type
_entity.pdbx_description
1 polymer ?
#
loop_
_entity_poly.entity_id
_entity_poly.type
_entity_poly.pdbx_seq_one_letter_code
_entity_poly.pdbx_strand_id
1 'polypeptide(L)'
;MALTTFQRGVCRIIAENRVKSGESYVAGGVALSELTRTSRLSQDIDLFHDTREALANSWVADRRELDKNGYATAIVREMTTFIEAEVSRDSQSVLMQWCCDSAFRFFPLMEHPDFGLVLSPFDLATNKLLALVGRSEVRDWIDVLVCHEEIQPLGYLAWACAGKDPGLNPSFVLNEAKRTSRYTQEDISGLSFDRAPPDLADLSRKWRLAANQAQVLIELLPEDHVGECVLDKRGELFRGEPDALKQALQDGSIQFHRGHIGGSMPTFSDIVDKK
;
A
#
# COMPACT_ATOMS: atom_id res chain seq x y z
N MET A 1 -7.95 5.02 -16.11
CA MET A 1 -7.11 6.03 -15.39
C MET A 1 -7.45 5.91 -13.92
N ALA A 2 -6.47 5.75 -13.03
CA ALA A 2 -6.73 5.46 -11.62
C ALA A 2 -7.37 6.63 -10.84
N LEU A 3 -7.14 7.87 -11.28
CA LEU A 3 -7.74 9.08 -10.74
C LEU A 3 -8.60 9.78 -11.79
N THR A 4 -9.73 10.32 -11.36
CA THR A 4 -10.48 11.31 -12.14
C THR A 4 -9.68 12.62 -12.26
N THR A 5 -10.00 13.43 -13.27
CA THR A 5 -9.41 14.78 -13.43
C THR A 5 -9.62 15.64 -12.18
N PHE A 6 -10.77 15.51 -11.52
CA PHE A 6 -11.09 16.24 -10.30
C PHE A 6 -10.19 15.82 -9.13
N GLN A 7 -10.10 14.51 -8.85
CA GLN A 7 -9.21 13.97 -7.81
C GLN A 7 -7.75 14.39 -8.04
N ARG A 8 -7.26 14.27 -9.27
CA ARG A 8 -5.88 14.68 -9.61
C ARG A 8 -5.67 16.18 -9.42
N GLY A 9 -6.66 17.01 -9.75
CA GLY A 9 -6.62 18.44 -9.50
C GLY A 9 -6.52 18.79 -8.02
N VAL A 10 -7.34 18.13 -7.18
CA VAL A 10 -7.30 18.28 -5.72
C VAL A 10 -5.94 17.90 -5.16
N CYS A 11 -5.40 16.73 -5.53
CA CYS A 11 -4.09 16.29 -5.05
C CYS A 11 -2.96 17.26 -5.42
N ARG A 12 -2.95 17.76 -6.66
CA ARG A 12 -1.92 18.72 -7.13
C ARG A 12 -1.88 20.01 -6.33
N ILE A 13 -3.05 20.52 -5.91
CA ILE A 13 -3.15 21.77 -5.15
C ILE A 13 -2.46 21.64 -3.79
N ILE A 14 -2.61 20.48 -3.15
CA ILE A 14 -2.07 20.22 -1.80
C ILE A 14 -0.74 19.46 -1.81
N ALA A 15 -0.22 19.09 -2.98
CA ALA A 15 1.00 18.29 -3.14
C ALA A 15 2.22 18.95 -2.49
N GLU A 16 2.40 20.26 -2.68
CA GLU A 16 3.56 20.99 -2.15
C GLU A 16 3.58 21.00 -0.60
N ASN A 17 2.41 20.96 0.05
CA ASN A 17 2.33 20.86 1.51
C ASN A 17 2.95 19.55 2.03
N ARG A 18 2.82 18.45 1.27
CA ARG A 18 3.44 17.16 1.63
C ARG A 18 4.96 17.24 1.52
N VAL A 19 5.47 17.75 0.40
CA VAL A 19 6.92 17.89 0.18
C VAL A 19 7.55 18.78 1.25
N LYS A 20 6.90 19.89 1.60
CA LYS A 20 7.40 20.82 2.64
C LYS A 20 7.39 20.22 4.04
N SER A 21 6.40 19.39 4.37
CA SER A 21 6.31 18.78 5.70
C SER A 21 7.23 17.57 5.86
N GLY A 22 7.39 16.75 4.81
CA GLY A 22 8.15 15.51 4.87
C GLY A 22 7.49 14.37 5.65
N GLU A 23 6.36 14.66 6.33
CA GLU A 23 5.68 13.75 7.28
C GLU A 23 4.18 13.59 6.95
N SER A 24 3.76 14.06 5.77
CA SER A 24 2.40 13.88 5.19
C SER A 24 2.52 13.34 3.77
N TYR A 25 1.71 12.33 3.43
CA TYR A 25 1.82 11.64 2.14
C TYR A 25 0.49 11.02 1.71
N VAL A 26 0.32 10.84 0.41
CA VAL A 26 -0.82 10.10 -0.16
C VAL A 26 -0.57 8.60 0.00
N ALA A 27 -1.60 7.86 0.40
CA ALA A 27 -1.55 6.42 0.58
C ALA A 27 -2.85 5.76 0.04
N GLY A 28 -3.15 4.56 0.55
CA GLY A 28 -4.42 3.91 0.32
C GLY A 28 -4.68 3.48 -1.12
N GLY A 29 -5.96 3.34 -1.46
CA GLY A 29 -6.40 2.80 -2.74
C GLY A 29 -5.97 3.65 -3.94
N VAL A 30 -6.02 4.97 -3.82
CA VAL A 30 -5.64 5.91 -4.89
C VAL A 30 -4.18 5.80 -5.26
N ALA A 31 -3.29 5.83 -4.25
CA ALA A 31 -1.86 5.71 -4.47
C ALA A 31 -1.51 4.36 -5.11
N LEU A 32 -2.07 3.27 -4.57
CA LEU A 32 -1.83 1.93 -5.08
C LEU A 32 -2.32 1.79 -6.53
N SER A 33 -3.53 2.28 -6.82
CA SER A 33 -4.09 2.22 -8.17
C SER A 33 -3.28 3.02 -9.19
N GLU A 34 -2.78 4.20 -8.83
CA GLU A 34 -1.95 5.02 -9.73
C GLU A 34 -0.60 4.34 -10.02
N LEU A 35 0.05 3.79 -8.99
CA LEU A 35 1.38 3.18 -9.14
C LEU A 35 1.34 1.79 -9.81
N THR A 36 0.26 1.02 -9.63
CA THR A 36 0.08 -0.31 -10.26
C THR A 36 -0.72 -0.27 -11.55
N ARG A 37 -1.32 0.89 -11.90
CA ARG A 37 -2.19 1.07 -13.07
C ARG A 37 -3.36 0.09 -13.13
N THR A 38 -3.89 -0.28 -11.96
CA THR A 38 -5.07 -1.15 -11.87
C THR A 38 -6.32 -0.50 -12.45
N SER A 39 -7.28 -1.33 -12.83
CA SER A 39 -8.56 -0.90 -13.39
C SER A 39 -9.56 -0.44 -12.33
N ARG A 40 -9.39 -0.84 -11.06
CA ARG A 40 -10.28 -0.45 -9.96
C ARG A 40 -10.08 1.02 -9.60
N LEU A 41 -11.18 1.77 -9.57
CA LEU A 41 -11.21 3.17 -9.19
C LEU A 41 -11.41 3.30 -7.67
N SER A 42 -10.64 4.18 -7.03
CA SER A 42 -10.88 4.56 -5.62
C SER A 42 -11.85 5.73 -5.55
N GLN A 43 -12.71 5.71 -4.54
CA GLN A 43 -13.73 6.76 -4.32
C GLN A 43 -13.24 7.85 -3.35
N ASP A 44 -12.29 7.49 -2.50
CA ASP A 44 -11.69 8.26 -1.41
C ASP A 44 -10.22 8.59 -1.72
N ILE A 45 -9.70 9.70 -1.18
CA ILE A 45 -8.28 10.02 -1.15
C ILE A 45 -7.78 9.92 0.30
N ASP A 46 -6.77 9.09 0.51
CA ASP A 46 -6.18 8.80 1.81
C ASP A 46 -4.86 9.57 2.00
N LEU A 47 -4.77 10.35 3.07
CA LEU A 47 -3.62 11.17 3.44
C LEU A 47 -3.12 10.76 4.81
N PHE A 48 -1.91 10.20 4.87
CA PHE A 48 -1.36 9.64 6.09
C PHE A 48 -0.30 10.57 6.69
N HIS A 49 -0.19 10.55 8.01
CA HIS A 49 0.67 11.43 8.80
C HIS A 49 1.36 10.65 9.91
N ASP A 50 2.65 10.90 10.09
CA ASP A 50 3.50 10.19 11.06
C ASP A 50 3.15 10.53 12.52
N THR A 51 2.56 11.71 12.72
CA THR A 51 2.19 12.22 14.05
C THR A 51 0.83 12.92 14.01
N ARG A 52 0.24 13.10 15.20
CA ARG A 52 -1.03 13.82 15.36
C ARG A 52 -0.86 15.30 15.06
N GLU A 53 0.29 15.84 15.41
CA GLU A 53 0.71 17.21 15.14
C GLU A 53 0.85 17.44 13.64
N ALA A 54 1.49 16.52 12.92
CA ALA A 54 1.60 16.59 11.46
C ALA A 54 0.21 16.55 10.80
N LEU A 55 -0.70 15.69 11.27
CA LEU A 55 -2.09 15.68 10.80
C LEU A 55 -2.79 17.02 11.02
N ALA A 56 -2.76 17.55 12.24
CA ALA A 56 -3.45 18.79 12.58
C ALA A 56 -2.92 19.98 11.75
N ASN A 57 -1.60 20.07 11.58
CA ASN A 57 -0.97 21.09 10.76
C ASN A 57 -1.32 20.94 9.28
N SER A 58 -1.27 19.70 8.77
CA SER A 58 -1.61 19.38 7.38
C SER A 58 -3.06 19.70 7.06
N TRP A 59 -3.99 19.36 7.94
CA TRP A 59 -5.41 19.70 7.80
C TRP A 59 -5.65 21.20 7.64
N VAL A 60 -5.03 22.02 8.50
CA VAL A 60 -5.16 23.49 8.44
C VAL A 60 -4.54 24.04 7.15
N ALA A 61 -3.36 23.55 6.76
CA ALA A 61 -2.66 23.99 5.56
C ALA A 61 -3.43 23.61 4.28
N ASP A 62 -3.89 22.37 4.20
CA ASP A 62 -4.63 21.84 3.05
C ASP A 62 -5.97 22.54 2.88
N ARG A 63 -6.75 22.70 3.95
CA ARG A 63 -8.03 23.42 3.90
C ARG A 63 -7.84 24.86 3.42
N ARG A 64 -6.79 25.54 3.88
CA ARG A 64 -6.47 26.91 3.44
C ARG A 64 -6.13 26.95 1.95
N GLU A 65 -5.39 25.96 1.45
CA GLU A 65 -4.98 25.93 0.05
C GLU A 65 -6.14 25.56 -0.88
N LEU A 66 -6.99 24.62 -0.45
CA LEU A 66 -8.22 24.26 -1.15
C LEU A 66 -9.18 25.46 -1.26
N ASP A 67 -9.40 26.20 -0.16
CA ASP A 67 -10.27 27.38 -0.12
C ASP A 67 -9.80 28.48 -1.10
N LYS A 68 -8.51 28.80 -1.11
CA LYS A 68 -7.93 29.76 -2.07
C LYS A 68 -8.13 29.37 -3.53
N ASN A 69 -8.22 28.08 -3.81
CA ASN A 69 -8.40 27.53 -5.16
C ASN A 69 -9.88 27.24 -5.49
N GLY A 70 -10.80 27.78 -4.68
CA GLY A 70 -12.25 27.74 -4.92
C GLY A 70 -12.91 26.42 -4.58
N TYR A 71 -12.29 25.57 -3.75
CA TYR A 71 -12.90 24.34 -3.26
C TYR A 71 -13.60 24.58 -1.93
N ALA A 72 -14.80 24.06 -1.79
CA ALA A 72 -15.46 23.94 -0.49
C ALA A 72 -14.95 22.68 0.22
N THR A 73 -14.80 22.77 1.55
CA THR A 73 -14.41 21.62 2.39
C THR A 73 -15.39 21.51 3.56
N ALA A 74 -16.19 20.45 3.56
CA ALA A 74 -17.18 20.17 4.59
C ALA A 74 -16.72 18.98 5.43
N ILE A 75 -16.56 19.19 6.75
CA ILE A 75 -16.18 18.11 7.66
C ILE A 75 -17.34 17.12 7.78
N VAL A 76 -17.04 15.84 7.56
CA VAL A 76 -17.96 14.71 7.76
C VAL A 76 -17.73 14.11 9.15
N ARG A 77 -16.47 13.92 9.53
CA ARG A 77 -16.07 13.35 10.82
C ARG A 77 -14.73 13.93 11.28
N GLU A 78 -14.62 14.24 12.57
CA GLU A 78 -13.40 14.78 13.16
C GLU A 78 -13.10 14.07 14.49
N MET A 79 -11.87 13.56 14.59
CA MET A 79 -11.30 12.85 15.73
C MET A 79 -9.82 13.23 15.85
N THR A 80 -9.22 12.97 17.02
CA THR A 80 -7.82 13.35 17.30
C THR A 80 -6.81 12.75 16.31
N THR A 81 -7.08 11.57 15.76
CA THR A 81 -6.18 10.85 14.84
C THR A 81 -6.76 10.68 13.44
N PHE A 82 -7.91 11.31 13.16
CA PHE A 82 -8.65 11.08 11.92
C PHE A 82 -9.58 12.25 11.62
N ILE A 83 -9.47 12.81 10.42
CA ILE A 83 -10.38 13.82 9.89
C ILE A 83 -10.86 13.35 8.53
N GLU A 84 -12.17 13.35 8.32
CA GLU A 84 -12.79 13.07 7.04
C GLU A 84 -13.61 14.28 6.60
N ALA A 85 -13.40 14.69 5.36
CA ALA A 85 -14.09 15.82 4.78
C ALA A 85 -14.45 15.55 3.32
N GLU A 86 -15.61 16.09 2.91
CA GLU A 86 -15.96 16.18 1.51
C GLU A 86 -15.34 17.46 0.94
N VAL A 87 -14.54 17.30 -0.11
CA VAL A 87 -13.96 18.40 -0.88
C VAL A 87 -14.72 18.50 -2.20
N SER A 88 -15.31 19.66 -2.46
CA SER A 88 -16.19 19.86 -3.61
C SER A 88 -15.91 21.16 -4.36
N ARG A 89 -16.18 21.15 -5.66
CA ARG A 89 -16.23 22.34 -6.52
C ARG A 89 -17.19 22.07 -7.67
N ASP A 90 -18.06 23.04 -7.96
CA ASP A 90 -19.13 22.90 -8.94
C ASP A 90 -20.00 21.66 -8.65
N SER A 91 -20.17 20.76 -9.62
CA SER A 91 -20.94 19.52 -9.49
C SER A 91 -20.08 18.29 -9.16
N GLN A 92 -18.84 18.48 -8.73
CA GLN A 92 -17.90 17.39 -8.42
C GLN A 92 -17.49 17.43 -6.95
N SER A 93 -17.40 16.26 -6.34
CA SER A 93 -16.86 16.11 -5.00
C SER A 93 -16.02 14.84 -4.86
N VAL A 94 -15.19 14.82 -3.82
CA VAL A 94 -14.40 13.67 -3.41
C VAL A 94 -14.32 13.62 -1.89
N LEU A 95 -14.43 12.42 -1.33
CA LEU A 95 -14.17 12.19 0.08
C LEU A 95 -12.67 12.13 0.33
N MET A 96 -12.18 12.88 1.30
CA MET A 96 -10.77 12.90 1.68
C MET A 96 -10.62 12.57 3.16
N GLN A 97 -9.62 11.77 3.47
CA GLN A 97 -9.31 11.33 4.83
C GLN A 97 -7.88 11.73 5.19
N TRP A 98 -7.71 12.46 6.29
CA TRP A 98 -6.44 12.71 6.95
C TRP A 98 -6.34 11.78 8.15
N CYS A 99 -5.40 10.84 8.09
CA CYS A 99 -5.21 9.78 9.07
C CYS A 99 -3.84 9.92 9.71
N CYS A 100 -3.76 9.75 11.04
CA CYS A 100 -2.49 9.57 11.75
C CYS A 100 -2.24 8.08 11.86
N ASP A 101 -1.09 7.63 11.39
CA ASP A 101 -0.69 6.22 11.36
C ASP A 101 0.78 6.06 11.75
N SER A 102 1.23 4.81 11.90
CA SER A 102 2.62 4.49 12.17
C SER A 102 3.54 5.05 11.09
N ALA A 103 4.61 5.73 11.53
CA ALA A 103 5.70 6.17 10.67
C ALA A 103 6.58 5.00 10.16
N PHE A 104 6.35 3.78 10.63
CA PHE A 104 7.11 2.59 10.24
C PHE A 104 6.83 2.21 8.79
N ARG A 105 7.91 2.11 8.01
CA ARG A 105 7.87 1.72 6.60
C ARG A 105 9.18 1.08 6.19
N PHE A 106 9.15 0.33 5.10
CA PHE A 106 10.35 -0.31 4.58
C PHE A 106 11.23 0.69 3.84
N PHE A 107 10.62 1.46 2.94
CA PHE A 107 11.32 2.40 2.07
C PHE A 107 10.95 3.85 2.39
N PRO A 108 11.83 4.82 2.11
CA PRO A 108 11.49 6.23 2.24
C PRO A 108 10.28 6.60 1.38
N LEU A 109 9.66 7.73 1.71
CA LEU A 109 8.64 8.32 0.85
C LEU A 109 9.20 8.63 -0.53
N MET A 110 8.37 8.42 -1.54
CA MET A 110 8.68 8.75 -2.93
C MET A 110 8.03 10.07 -3.31
N GLU A 111 8.77 10.91 -4.04
CA GLU A 111 8.16 12.07 -4.67
C GLU A 111 7.28 11.64 -5.86
N HIS A 112 6.13 12.28 -5.99
CA HIS A 112 5.20 12.04 -7.09
C HIS A 112 4.61 13.36 -7.60
N PRO A 113 4.59 13.61 -8.92
CA PRO A 113 4.24 14.92 -9.49
C PRO A 113 2.84 15.41 -9.10
N ASP A 114 1.90 14.49 -8.85
CA ASP A 114 0.53 14.85 -8.49
C ASP A 114 0.24 14.73 -6.99
N PHE A 115 1.07 14.03 -6.22
CA PHE A 115 0.80 13.73 -4.81
C PHE A 115 1.76 14.45 -3.86
N GLY A 116 2.85 15.02 -4.37
CA GLY A 116 3.94 15.49 -3.54
C GLY A 116 4.72 14.30 -3.01
N LEU A 117 4.25 13.67 -1.94
CA LEU A 117 4.84 12.47 -1.35
C LEU A 117 3.85 11.30 -1.36
N VAL A 118 4.35 10.09 -1.62
CA VAL A 118 3.59 8.83 -1.62
C VAL A 118 4.40 7.72 -0.96
N LEU A 119 3.73 6.73 -0.38
CA LEU A 119 4.40 5.50 0.06
C LEU A 119 4.99 4.72 -1.13
N SER A 120 6.05 3.95 -0.86
CA SER A 120 6.58 3.01 -1.83
C SER A 120 5.51 1.98 -2.23
N PRO A 121 5.54 1.43 -3.46
CA PRO A 121 4.61 0.37 -3.86
C PRO A 121 4.61 -0.81 -2.89
N PHE A 122 5.78 -1.19 -2.36
CA PHE A 122 5.89 -2.28 -1.39
C PHE A 122 5.19 -1.96 -0.06
N ASP A 123 5.37 -0.75 0.46
CA ASP A 123 4.69 -0.29 1.67
C ASP A 123 3.17 -0.21 1.47
N LEU A 124 2.71 0.23 0.29
CA LEU A 124 1.29 0.22 -0.06
C LEU A 124 0.73 -1.21 -0.09
N ALA A 125 1.46 -2.15 -0.71
CA ALA A 125 1.05 -3.55 -0.82
C ALA A 125 0.94 -4.26 0.53
N THR A 126 1.93 -4.04 1.41
CA THR A 126 1.92 -4.61 2.77
C THR A 126 0.81 -4.01 3.63
N ASN A 127 0.64 -2.68 3.60
CA ASN A 127 -0.49 -2.03 4.27
C ASN A 127 -1.85 -2.53 3.76
N LYS A 128 -1.95 -2.80 2.45
CA LYS A 128 -3.16 -3.33 1.83
C LYS A 128 -3.49 -4.75 2.28
N LEU A 129 -2.48 -5.61 2.42
CA LEU A 129 -2.67 -6.96 2.96
C LEU A 129 -3.08 -6.92 4.45
N LEU A 130 -2.48 -6.03 5.24
CA LEU A 130 -2.91 -5.82 6.63
C LEU A 130 -4.36 -5.32 6.71
N ALA A 131 -4.76 -4.41 5.84
CA ALA A 131 -6.15 -3.96 5.75
C ALA A 131 -7.10 -5.12 5.40
N LEU A 132 -6.76 -5.96 4.41
CA LEU A 132 -7.55 -7.15 4.07
C LEU A 132 -7.76 -8.06 5.30
N VAL A 133 -6.69 -8.31 6.06
CA VAL A 133 -6.73 -9.11 7.30
C VAL A 133 -7.60 -8.43 8.36
N GLY A 134 -7.53 -7.11 8.50
CA GLY A 134 -8.25 -6.37 9.55
C GLY A 134 -9.75 -6.17 9.31
N ARG A 135 -10.20 -6.04 8.05
CA ARG A 135 -11.61 -5.69 7.74
C ARG A 135 -12.28 -6.52 6.65
N SER A 136 -11.55 -7.39 5.95
CA SER A 136 -12.14 -8.37 5.00
C SER A 136 -12.94 -7.75 3.84
N GLU A 137 -12.58 -6.56 3.35
CA GLU A 137 -13.31 -5.92 2.25
C GLU A 137 -12.90 -6.48 0.87
N VAL A 138 -13.88 -6.69 0.00
CA VAL A 138 -13.66 -7.21 -1.37
C VAL A 138 -12.69 -6.36 -2.19
N ARG A 139 -12.67 -5.03 -1.98
CA ARG A 139 -11.72 -4.13 -2.66
C ARG A 139 -10.28 -4.42 -2.27
N ASP A 140 -10.02 -4.75 -1.01
CA ASP A 140 -8.67 -5.04 -0.54
C ASP A 140 -8.21 -6.40 -1.06
N TRP A 141 -9.11 -7.37 -1.19
CA TRP A 141 -8.80 -8.67 -1.78
C TRP A 141 -8.37 -8.57 -3.25
N ILE A 142 -9.09 -7.77 -4.04
CA ILE A 142 -8.74 -7.49 -5.44
C ILE A 142 -7.39 -6.75 -5.50
N ASP A 143 -7.19 -5.73 -4.66
CA ASP A 143 -5.93 -4.98 -4.63
C ASP A 143 -4.74 -5.86 -4.24
N VAL A 144 -4.89 -6.79 -3.29
CA VAL A 144 -3.82 -7.72 -2.90
C VAL A 144 -3.46 -8.66 -4.06
N LEU A 145 -4.44 -9.12 -4.84
CA LEU A 145 -4.15 -9.89 -6.05
C LEU A 145 -3.35 -9.09 -7.07
N VAL A 146 -3.70 -7.81 -7.27
CA VAL A 146 -2.90 -6.90 -8.11
C VAL A 146 -1.48 -6.74 -7.54
N CYS A 147 -1.34 -6.57 -6.23
CA CYS A 147 -0.01 -6.47 -5.59
C CYS A 147 0.83 -7.74 -5.79
N HIS A 148 0.21 -8.92 -5.70
CA HIS A 148 0.86 -10.20 -6.00
C HIS A 148 1.38 -10.26 -7.44
N GLU A 149 0.58 -9.78 -8.40
CA GLU A 149 0.90 -9.78 -9.84
C GLU A 149 1.86 -8.66 -10.26
N GLU A 150 1.85 -7.50 -9.60
CA GLU A 150 2.52 -6.27 -10.07
C GLU A 150 3.63 -5.77 -9.15
N ILE A 151 3.67 -6.17 -7.87
CA ILE A 151 4.65 -5.66 -6.90
C ILE A 151 5.54 -6.79 -6.38
N GLN A 152 5.00 -7.68 -5.55
CA GLN A 152 5.75 -8.80 -4.99
C GLN A 152 4.80 -9.94 -4.62
N PRO A 153 5.20 -11.22 -4.83
CA PRO A 153 4.33 -12.33 -4.53
C PRO A 153 3.79 -12.36 -3.09
N LEU A 154 2.57 -12.87 -2.91
CA LEU A 154 1.79 -12.82 -1.66
C LEU A 154 2.57 -13.38 -0.46
N GLY A 155 3.40 -14.41 -0.64
CA GLY A 155 4.23 -14.96 0.43
C GLY A 155 5.20 -13.95 1.02
N TYR A 156 5.87 -13.15 0.19
CA TYR A 156 6.79 -12.11 0.64
C TYR A 156 6.07 -10.92 1.27
N LEU A 157 4.89 -10.56 0.75
CA LEU A 157 4.04 -9.53 1.35
C LEU A 157 3.58 -9.95 2.76
N ALA A 158 3.08 -11.19 2.90
CA ALA A 158 2.67 -11.75 4.19
C ALA A 158 3.86 -11.87 5.16
N TRP A 159 5.04 -12.22 4.65
CA TRP A 159 6.28 -12.22 5.42
C TRP A 159 6.60 -10.85 6.01
N ALA A 160 6.58 -9.80 5.18
CA ALA A 160 6.88 -8.45 5.60
C ALA A 160 5.82 -7.81 6.51
N CYS A 161 4.55 -8.24 6.44
CA CYS A 161 3.50 -7.78 7.36
C CYS A 161 3.89 -7.95 8.84
N ALA A 162 4.62 -9.02 9.20
CA ALA A 162 5.10 -9.24 10.56
C ALA A 162 6.10 -8.18 11.05
N GLY A 163 6.75 -7.45 10.13
CA GLY A 163 7.62 -6.32 10.48
C GLY A 163 6.84 -5.05 10.83
N LYS A 164 5.67 -4.85 10.20
CA LYS A 164 4.78 -3.72 10.46
C LYS A 164 3.91 -3.92 11.69
N ASP A 165 3.50 -5.15 11.93
CA ASP A 165 2.75 -5.56 13.13
C ASP A 165 3.45 -6.75 13.80
N PRO A 166 4.36 -6.50 14.77
CA PRO A 166 5.11 -7.54 15.46
C PRO A 166 4.24 -8.53 16.26
N GLY A 167 2.95 -8.22 16.46
CA GLY A 167 2.00 -9.15 17.06
C GLY A 167 1.54 -10.26 16.11
N LEU A 168 1.82 -10.12 14.81
CA LEU A 168 1.43 -11.07 13.76
C LEU A 168 2.62 -11.90 13.32
N ASN A 169 2.34 -13.14 12.88
CA ASN A 169 3.30 -13.96 12.15
C ASN A 169 2.84 -14.15 10.70
N PRO A 170 3.76 -14.43 9.74
CA PRO A 170 3.42 -14.52 8.32
C PRO A 170 2.35 -15.57 8.01
N SER A 171 2.42 -16.73 8.66
CA SER A 171 1.45 -17.82 8.48
C SER A 171 0.06 -17.43 8.97
N PHE A 172 -0.05 -16.67 10.06
CA PHE A 172 -1.31 -16.12 10.57
C PHE A 172 -1.91 -15.14 9.56
N VAL A 173 -1.11 -14.18 9.06
CA VAL A 173 -1.54 -13.20 8.05
C VAL A 173 -2.11 -13.92 6.82
N LEU A 174 -1.40 -14.91 6.28
CA LEU A 174 -1.84 -15.67 5.12
C LEU A 174 -3.13 -16.47 5.40
N ASN A 175 -3.20 -17.16 6.54
CA ASN A 175 -4.36 -17.96 6.90
C ASN A 175 -5.61 -17.11 7.11
N GLU A 176 -5.45 -15.94 7.73
CA GLU A 176 -6.56 -15.03 7.96
C GLU A 176 -7.07 -14.43 6.64
N ALA A 177 -6.16 -13.98 5.76
CA ALA A 177 -6.53 -13.52 4.42
C ALA A 177 -7.27 -14.62 3.62
N LYS A 178 -6.84 -15.88 3.71
CA LYS A 178 -7.53 -17.02 3.06
C LYS A 178 -8.93 -17.24 3.62
N ARG A 179 -9.10 -17.11 4.94
CA ARG A 179 -10.35 -17.40 5.65
C ARG A 179 -11.45 -16.41 5.29
N THR A 180 -11.09 -15.14 5.15
CA THR A 180 -12.02 -14.02 4.98
C THR A 180 -12.39 -13.74 3.51
N SER A 181 -11.70 -14.37 2.56
CA SER A 181 -11.93 -14.24 1.12
C SER A 181 -13.18 -14.99 0.61
N ARG A 182 -14.36 -14.63 1.12
CA ARG A 182 -15.66 -15.20 0.71
C ARG A 182 -16.54 -14.12 0.09
N TYR A 183 -16.34 -13.88 -1.20
CA TYR A 183 -17.04 -12.84 -1.95
C TYR A 183 -17.93 -13.41 -3.05
N THR A 184 -18.93 -12.64 -3.44
CA THR A 184 -19.86 -12.91 -4.54
C THR A 184 -19.53 -12.05 -5.76
N GLN A 185 -20.10 -12.38 -6.92
CA GLN A 185 -19.90 -11.57 -8.12
C GLN A 185 -20.57 -10.19 -7.95
N GLU A 186 -21.65 -10.14 -7.17
CA GLU A 186 -22.36 -8.92 -6.81
C GLU A 186 -21.49 -7.98 -5.98
N ASP A 187 -20.73 -8.50 -5.00
CA ASP A 187 -19.78 -7.71 -4.22
C ASP A 187 -18.75 -7.01 -5.12
N ILE A 188 -18.23 -7.73 -6.11
CA ILE A 188 -17.28 -7.19 -7.09
C ILE A 188 -17.98 -6.16 -7.98
N SER A 189 -19.16 -6.49 -8.50
CA SER A 189 -19.90 -5.63 -9.43
C SER A 189 -20.37 -4.32 -8.79
N GLY A 190 -20.46 -4.27 -7.46
CA GLY A 190 -20.72 -3.05 -6.69
C GLY A 190 -19.53 -2.08 -6.62
N LEU A 191 -18.33 -2.51 -7.00
CA LEU A 191 -17.16 -1.64 -7.07
C LEU A 191 -17.07 -0.88 -8.39
N SER A 192 -16.32 0.22 -8.38
CA SER A 192 -16.08 1.04 -9.58
C SER A 192 -14.81 0.58 -10.31
N PHE A 193 -14.94 0.35 -11.61
CA PHE A 193 -13.83 -0.02 -12.51
C PHE A 193 -13.82 0.88 -13.74
N ASP A 194 -12.64 1.12 -14.32
CA ASP A 194 -12.48 1.83 -15.59
C ASP A 194 -12.75 0.94 -16.82
N ARG A 195 -12.98 -0.36 -16.59
CA ARG A 195 -13.33 -1.40 -17.56
C ARG A 195 -14.39 -2.32 -16.98
N ALA A 196 -14.74 -3.38 -17.71
CA ALA A 196 -15.63 -4.42 -17.18
C ALA A 196 -15.08 -4.98 -15.85
N PRO A 197 -15.94 -5.18 -14.83
CA PRO A 197 -15.54 -5.83 -13.59
C PRO A 197 -14.92 -7.20 -13.84
N PRO A 198 -13.93 -7.62 -13.04
CA PRO A 198 -13.32 -8.93 -13.18
C PRO A 198 -14.30 -10.04 -12.82
N ASP A 199 -14.06 -11.22 -13.38
CA ASP A 199 -14.81 -12.43 -13.08
C ASP A 199 -14.34 -13.06 -11.76
N LEU A 200 -15.28 -13.35 -10.86
CA LEU A 200 -15.01 -13.92 -9.54
C LEU A 200 -14.31 -15.28 -9.64
N ALA A 201 -14.67 -16.12 -10.61
CA ALA A 201 -14.11 -17.46 -10.72
C ALA A 201 -12.63 -17.41 -11.15
N ASP A 202 -12.27 -16.48 -12.03
CA ASP A 202 -10.87 -16.20 -12.38
C ASP A 202 -10.08 -15.68 -11.18
N LEU A 203 -10.58 -14.65 -10.48
CA LEU A 203 -9.93 -14.11 -9.29
C LEU A 203 -9.76 -15.17 -8.19
N SER A 204 -10.79 -15.99 -7.96
CA SER A 204 -10.75 -17.08 -6.98
C SER A 204 -9.71 -18.14 -7.33
N ARG A 205 -9.54 -18.46 -8.62
CA ARG A 205 -8.51 -19.40 -9.09
C ARG A 205 -7.11 -18.82 -8.90
N LYS A 206 -6.89 -17.56 -9.27
CA LYS A 206 -5.63 -16.84 -9.05
C LYS A 206 -5.28 -16.77 -7.55
N TRP A 207 -6.25 -16.43 -6.71
CA TRP A 207 -6.06 -16.37 -5.26
C TRP A 207 -5.63 -17.70 -4.65
N ARG A 208 -6.27 -18.82 -5.04
CA ARG A 208 -5.88 -20.14 -4.54
C ARG A 208 -4.46 -20.50 -4.94
N LEU A 209 -4.05 -20.20 -6.17
CA LEU A 209 -2.69 -20.43 -6.63
C LEU A 209 -1.69 -19.59 -5.83
N ALA A 210 -1.92 -18.28 -5.74
CA ALA A 210 -1.09 -17.34 -4.99
C ALA A 210 -0.96 -17.75 -3.51
N ALA A 211 -2.06 -18.17 -2.88
CA ALA A 211 -2.08 -18.59 -1.48
C ALA A 211 -1.32 -19.90 -1.24
N ASN A 212 -1.39 -20.86 -2.18
CA ASN A 212 -0.62 -22.10 -2.09
C ASN A 212 0.88 -21.85 -2.26
N GLN A 213 1.26 -21.01 -3.23
CA GLN A 213 2.66 -20.59 -3.42
C GLN A 213 3.17 -19.81 -2.20
N ALA A 214 2.37 -18.89 -1.67
CA ALA A 214 2.70 -18.08 -0.51
C ALA A 214 3.06 -18.94 0.72
N GLN A 215 2.33 -20.04 0.93
CA GLN A 215 2.62 -20.95 2.03
C GLN A 215 4.02 -21.57 1.91
N VAL A 216 4.38 -22.06 0.73
CA VAL A 216 5.72 -22.64 0.47
C VAL A 216 6.81 -21.58 0.61
N LEU A 217 6.56 -20.36 0.11
CA LEU A 217 7.51 -19.24 0.25
C LEU A 217 7.79 -18.91 1.72
N ILE A 218 6.76 -18.81 2.56
CA ILE A 218 6.90 -18.53 3.99
C ILE A 218 7.71 -19.63 4.68
N GLU A 219 7.49 -20.90 4.33
CA GLU A 219 8.22 -22.04 4.90
C GLU A 219 9.70 -22.09 4.48
N LEU A 220 10.06 -21.50 3.33
CA LEU A 220 11.44 -21.45 2.83
C LEU A 220 12.25 -20.27 3.38
N LEU A 221 11.59 -19.20 3.81
CA LEU A 221 12.26 -17.98 4.27
C LEU A 221 12.91 -18.19 5.65
N PRO A 222 14.13 -17.68 5.89
CA PRO A 222 14.83 -17.86 7.17
C PRO A 222 14.15 -17.13 8.33
N GLU A 223 13.88 -17.82 9.44
CA GLU A 223 13.11 -17.29 10.59
C GLU A 223 13.74 -16.05 11.26
N ASP A 224 15.06 -15.90 11.19
CA ASP A 224 15.79 -14.76 11.73
C ASP A 224 15.53 -13.45 10.96
N HIS A 225 14.94 -13.55 9.77
CA HIS A 225 14.60 -12.42 8.89
C HIS A 225 13.09 -12.15 8.80
N VAL A 226 12.28 -12.71 9.71
CA VAL A 226 10.82 -12.49 9.73
C VAL A 226 10.50 -10.99 9.78
N GLY A 227 9.58 -10.57 8.91
CA GLY A 227 9.15 -9.17 8.84
C GLY A 227 10.01 -8.28 7.97
N GLU A 228 11.09 -8.78 7.36
CA GLU A 228 11.97 -8.00 6.49
C GLU A 228 11.54 -8.10 5.01
N CYS A 229 11.75 -7.04 4.24
CA CYS A 229 11.49 -7.04 2.80
C CYS A 229 12.53 -7.88 2.07
N VAL A 230 12.10 -8.73 1.14
CA VAL A 230 13.00 -9.63 0.40
C VAL A 230 13.41 -9.01 -0.94
N LEU A 231 14.70 -8.80 -1.13
CA LEU A 231 15.30 -8.16 -2.30
C LEU A 231 16.22 -9.12 -3.06
N ASP A 232 16.39 -8.89 -4.35
CA ASP A 232 17.44 -9.53 -5.15
C ASP A 232 18.79 -8.83 -4.94
N LYS A 233 19.86 -9.41 -5.50
CA LYS A 233 21.22 -8.84 -5.43
C LYS A 233 21.38 -7.43 -6.03
N ARG A 234 20.41 -6.94 -6.80
CA ARG A 234 20.41 -5.59 -7.39
C ARG A 234 19.62 -4.60 -6.53
N GLY A 235 19.01 -5.06 -5.44
CA GLY A 235 18.16 -4.23 -4.60
C GLY A 235 16.72 -4.12 -5.06
N GLU A 236 16.34 -4.89 -6.07
CA GLU A 236 14.96 -4.91 -6.57
C GLU A 236 14.13 -5.88 -5.73
N LEU A 237 12.82 -5.65 -5.61
CA LEU A 237 11.93 -6.59 -4.94
C LEU A 237 12.08 -7.98 -5.57
N PHE A 238 12.37 -9.00 -4.75
CA PHE A 238 12.53 -10.36 -5.26
C PHE A 238 11.15 -10.96 -5.58
N ARG A 239 10.97 -11.45 -6.81
CA ARG A 239 9.67 -11.94 -7.28
C ARG A 239 9.66 -13.41 -7.67
N GLY A 240 10.72 -14.14 -7.31
CA GLY A 240 10.86 -15.54 -7.67
C GLY A 240 9.80 -16.43 -7.00
N GLU A 241 9.39 -17.44 -7.74
CA GLU A 241 8.60 -18.58 -7.25
C GLU A 241 9.41 -19.45 -6.27
N PRO A 242 8.79 -20.39 -5.53
CA PRO A 242 9.48 -21.19 -4.51
C PRO A 242 10.80 -21.83 -4.94
N ASP A 243 10.88 -22.44 -6.13
CA ASP A 243 12.11 -23.05 -6.62
C ASP A 243 13.21 -22.01 -6.88
N ALA A 244 12.83 -20.83 -7.38
CA ALA A 244 13.75 -19.72 -7.59
C ALA A 244 14.23 -19.12 -6.27
N LEU A 245 13.35 -19.01 -5.26
CA LEU A 245 13.73 -18.58 -3.92
C LEU A 245 14.75 -19.54 -3.31
N LYS A 246 14.47 -20.84 -3.39
CA LYS A 246 15.37 -21.89 -2.86
C LYS A 246 16.76 -21.78 -3.46
N GLN A 247 16.85 -21.63 -4.79
CA GLN A 247 18.12 -21.43 -5.47
C GLN A 247 18.78 -20.10 -5.06
N ALA A 248 18.00 -19.02 -5.01
CA ALA A 248 18.52 -17.69 -4.68
C ALA A 248 19.09 -17.61 -3.26
N LEU A 249 18.47 -18.29 -2.29
CA LEU A 249 18.97 -18.45 -0.93
C LEU A 249 20.28 -19.26 -0.89
N GLN A 250 20.37 -20.36 -1.65
CA GLN A 250 21.59 -21.17 -1.74
C GLN A 250 22.77 -20.39 -2.33
N ASP A 251 22.50 -19.57 -3.35
CA ASP A 251 23.51 -18.78 -4.03
C ASP A 251 23.83 -17.45 -3.32
N GLY A 252 23.20 -17.16 -2.17
CA GLY A 252 23.40 -15.91 -1.44
C GLY A 252 22.96 -14.66 -2.22
N SER A 253 22.00 -14.80 -3.12
CA SER A 253 21.54 -13.74 -4.03
C SER A 253 20.27 -13.03 -3.55
N ILE A 254 19.83 -13.34 -2.33
CA ILE A 254 18.75 -12.67 -1.60
C ILE A 254 19.35 -11.71 -0.57
N GLN A 255 18.73 -10.55 -0.41
CA GLN A 255 18.98 -9.64 0.68
C GLN A 255 17.70 -9.37 1.45
N PHE A 256 17.84 -9.18 2.76
CA PHE A 256 16.73 -8.85 3.64
C PHE A 256 16.86 -7.40 4.10
N HIS A 257 15.79 -6.65 3.87
CA HIS A 257 15.74 -5.21 4.13
C HIS A 257 14.74 -4.91 5.25
N ARG A 258 15.25 -4.50 6.40
CA ARG A 258 14.46 -4.17 7.58
C ARG A 258 13.80 -2.79 7.45
N GLY A 259 12.52 -2.72 7.78
CA GLY A 259 11.80 -1.45 7.90
C GLY A 259 12.16 -0.67 9.16
N HIS A 260 12.00 0.65 9.10
CA HIS A 260 12.35 1.58 10.18
C HIS A 260 11.32 2.72 10.24
N ILE A 261 11.33 3.48 11.32
CA ILE A 261 10.60 4.76 11.39
C ILE A 261 11.13 5.67 10.27
N GLY A 262 10.24 6.16 9.40
CA GLY A 262 10.57 6.98 8.24
C GLY A 262 11.12 6.20 7.02
N GLY A 263 11.42 4.92 7.17
CA GLY A 263 11.97 4.07 6.12
C GLY A 263 13.46 4.31 5.88
N SER A 264 14.08 3.41 5.12
CA SER A 264 15.50 3.53 4.77
C SER A 264 15.77 2.91 3.40
N MET A 265 16.79 3.43 2.71
CA MET A 265 17.27 2.76 1.50
C MET A 265 18.01 1.47 1.88
N PRO A 266 17.86 0.38 1.11
CA PRO A 266 18.63 -0.83 1.33
C PRO A 266 20.13 -0.53 1.30
N THR A 267 20.87 -1.11 2.24
CA THR A 267 22.33 -1.00 2.27
C THR A 267 22.94 -2.24 1.65
N PHE A 268 23.51 -2.08 0.46
CA PHE A 268 24.29 -3.15 -0.17
C PHE A 268 25.63 -3.19 0.53
N SER A 269 25.85 -4.20 1.36
CA SER A 269 27.21 -4.53 1.75
C SER A 269 27.90 -5.01 0.49
N ASP A 270 28.85 -4.23 -0.04
CA ASP A 270 29.78 -4.74 -1.04
C ASP A 270 30.34 -6.03 -0.47
N ILE A 271 29.99 -7.16 -1.08
CA ILE A 271 30.68 -8.41 -0.83
C ILE A 271 32.09 -8.14 -1.33
N VAL A 272 32.96 -7.71 -0.42
CA VAL A 272 34.39 -7.65 -0.66
C VAL A 272 34.77 -9.09 -0.98
N ASP A 273 35.06 -9.34 -2.26
CA ASP A 273 35.70 -10.55 -2.74
C ASP A 273 36.90 -10.83 -1.85
N LYS A 274 36.73 -11.71 -0.87
CA LYS A 274 37.86 -12.37 -0.21
C LYS A 274 38.41 -13.38 -1.21
N LYS A 275 39.31 -12.88 -2.06
CA LYS A 275 40.32 -13.70 -2.74
C LYS A 275 41.18 -14.45 -1.74
#